data_AF-X0Y4P5-F1
#
_entry.id   AF-X0Y4P5-F1
#
_cell.length_a   1.000
_cell.length_b   1.000
_cell.length_c   1.000
_cell.angle_alpha   90.00
_cell.angle_beta   90.00
_cell.angle_gamma   90.00
#
_symmetry.space_group_name_H-M   'P 1'
#
loop_
_entity.id
_entity.type
_entity.pdbx_description
1 polymer ?
#
loop_
_entity_poly.entity_id
_entity_poly.type
_entity_poly.pdbx_seq_one_letter_code
_entity_poly.pdbx_strand_id
1 'polypeptide(L)'
;MELNVMQRLMLLPLVPEDGISLVDLRVAEDLHRQLGFTEEEQAQFEFIQTADRLDWNPVGNEPVEIRVGPRAHVIMQDVLRKMAEDKTLKRDQVQLYDLFGCDEDE
;
A
#
# COMPACT_ATOMS: atom_id res chain seq x y z
N MET A 1 -8.78 -7.30 1.88
CA MET A 1 -8.53 -7.31 0.41
C MET A 1 -7.25 -8.06 0.17
N GLU A 2 -7.09 -8.71 -0.97
CA GLU A 2 -5.87 -9.48 -1.27
C GLU A 2 -4.86 -8.62 -2.03
N LEU A 3 -3.61 -8.56 -1.55
CA LEU A 3 -2.54 -7.76 -2.15
C LEU A 3 -1.31 -8.63 -2.39
N ASN A 4 -0.72 -8.49 -3.58
CA ASN A 4 0.57 -9.11 -3.89
C ASN A 4 1.75 -8.23 -3.44
N VAL A 5 2.98 -8.74 -3.59
CA VAL A 5 4.21 -8.04 -3.18
C VAL A 5 4.31 -6.65 -3.82
N MET A 6 4.04 -6.55 -5.12
CA MET A 6 4.13 -5.28 -5.85
C MET A 6 3.12 -4.25 -5.32
N GLN A 7 1.86 -4.65 -5.13
CA GLN A 7 0.81 -3.77 -4.59
C GLN A 7 1.14 -3.26 -3.20
N ARG A 8 1.67 -4.12 -2.31
CA ARG A 8 2.13 -3.73 -0.98
C ARG A 8 3.27 -2.72 -1.04
N LEU A 9 4.27 -2.97 -1.89
CA LEU A 9 5.41 -2.06 -2.08
C LEU A 9 4.99 -0.70 -2.64
N MET A 10 3.97 -0.65 -3.51
CA MET A 10 3.45 0.62 -4.02
C MET A 10 2.60 1.37 -2.99
N LEU A 11 1.92 0.67 -2.07
CA LEU A 11 1.09 1.29 -1.02
C LEU A 11 1.88 1.76 0.19
N LEU A 12 2.92 1.03 0.60
CA LEU A 12 3.77 1.38 1.76
C LEU A 12 4.21 2.85 1.80
N PRO A 13 4.77 3.44 0.72
CA PRO A 13 5.21 4.84 0.73
C PRO A 13 4.05 5.85 0.69
N LEU A 14 2.82 5.41 0.46
CA LEU A 14 1.63 6.26 0.43
C LEU A 14 0.93 6.33 1.79
N VAL A 15 1.29 5.46 2.74
CA VAL A 15 0.74 5.51 4.08
C VAL A 15 1.19 6.82 4.75
N PRO A 16 0.26 7.65 5.28
CA PRO A 16 0.64 8.93 5.87
C PRO A 16 1.48 8.74 7.14
N GLU A 17 2.58 9.49 7.22
CA GLU A 17 3.45 9.52 8.39
C GLU A 17 3.16 10.71 9.32
N ASP A 18 2.49 11.76 8.81
CA ASP A 18 2.12 12.96 9.55
C ASP A 18 0.83 13.60 9.02
N GLY A 19 0.48 14.79 9.53
CA GLY A 19 -0.58 15.63 8.97
C GLY A 19 -2.03 15.17 9.23
N ILE A 20 -2.24 14.07 9.96
CA ILE A 20 -3.56 13.51 10.30
C ILE A 20 -3.77 13.41 11.82
N SER A 21 -5.00 13.08 12.25
CA SER A 21 -5.35 12.98 13.66
C SER A 21 -4.59 11.83 14.37
N LEU A 22 -4.43 11.89 15.70
CA LEU A 22 -3.79 10.82 16.47
C LEU A 22 -4.45 9.44 16.27
N VAL A 23 -5.77 9.42 16.12
CA VAL A 23 -6.52 8.17 15.88
C VAL A 23 -6.17 7.62 14.50
N ASP A 24 -6.09 8.50 13.50
CA ASP A 24 -5.77 8.10 12.13
C ASP A 24 -4.30 7.71 11.97
N LEU A 25 -3.39 8.36 12.71
CA LEU A 25 -1.98 7.95 12.77
C LEU A 25 -1.83 6.52 13.30
N ARG A 26 -2.62 6.12 14.30
CA ARG A 26 -2.60 4.73 14.80
C ARG A 26 -3.15 3.74 13.77
N VAL A 27 -4.17 4.15 13.02
CA VAL A 27 -4.72 3.33 11.93
C VAL A 27 -3.72 3.20 10.79
N ALA A 28 -3.03 4.30 10.44
CA ALA A 28 -1.97 4.32 9.43
C ALA A 28 -0.78 3.44 9.87
N GLU A 29 -0.37 3.50 11.13
CA GLU A 29 0.70 2.64 11.68
C GLU A 29 0.33 1.15 11.58
N ASP A 30 -0.90 0.78 11.94
CA ASP A 30 -1.38 -0.60 11.80
C ASP A 30 -1.40 -1.05 10.33
N LEU A 31 -1.90 -0.20 9.43
CA LEU A 31 -1.88 -0.46 8.00
C LEU A 31 -0.44 -0.64 7.47
N HIS A 32 0.49 0.22 7.90
CA HIS A 32 1.90 0.13 7.51
C HIS A 32 2.51 -1.22 7.95
N ARG A 33 2.23 -1.66 9.17
CA ARG A 33 2.68 -2.96 9.67
C ARG A 33 2.09 -4.13 8.89
N GLN A 34 0.82 -4.04 8.49
CA GLN A 34 0.18 -5.09 7.70
C GLN A 34 0.70 -5.14 6.25
N LEU A 35 1.01 -3.99 5.66
CA LEU A 35 1.58 -3.91 4.31
C LEU A 35 3.05 -4.36 4.28
N GLY A 36 3.79 -4.13 5.36
CA GLY A 36 5.18 -4.61 5.51
C GLY A 36 5.27 -6.13 5.53
N PHE A 37 6.45 -6.68 5.24
CA PHE A 37 6.66 -8.12 5.07
C PHE A 37 7.26 -8.77 6.32
N THR A 38 6.72 -9.90 6.76
CA THR A 38 7.30 -10.67 7.88
C THR A 38 8.60 -11.37 7.48
N GLU A 39 9.39 -11.87 8.44
CA GLU A 39 10.60 -12.63 8.13
C GLU A 39 10.30 -13.90 7.33
N GLU A 40 9.18 -14.55 7.63
CA GLU A 40 8.71 -15.73 6.89
C GLU A 40 8.38 -15.38 5.43
N GLU A 41 7.68 -14.27 5.21
CA GLU A 41 7.36 -13.79 3.86
C GLU A 41 8.63 -13.39 3.09
N GLN A 42 9.57 -12.70 3.74
CA GLN A 42 10.84 -12.32 3.13
C GLN A 42 11.66 -13.54 2.70
N ALA A 43 11.65 -14.60 3.53
CA ALA A 43 12.31 -15.86 3.20
C ALA A 43 11.57 -16.62 2.07
N GLN A 44 10.24 -16.66 2.12
CA GLN A 44 9.41 -17.32 1.10
C GLN A 44 9.57 -16.67 -0.28
N PHE A 45 9.58 -15.34 -0.32
CA PHE A 45 9.75 -14.58 -1.56
C PHE A 45 11.21 -14.38 -1.95
N GLU A 46 12.16 -14.91 -1.17
CA GLU A 46 13.60 -14.80 -1.41
C GLU A 46 14.02 -13.34 -1.69
N PHE A 47 13.65 -12.43 -0.79
CA PHE A 47 13.97 -11.01 -0.96
C PHE A 47 15.48 -10.78 -1.00
N ILE A 48 15.94 -10.14 -2.09
CA ILE A 48 17.32 -9.70 -2.27
C ILE A 48 17.30 -8.19 -2.41
N GLN A 49 17.76 -7.49 -1.37
CA GLN A 49 17.90 -6.04 -1.40
C GLN A 49 19.34 -5.65 -1.71
N THR A 50 19.54 -4.97 -2.84
CA THR A 50 20.77 -4.21 -3.13
C THR A 50 20.58 -2.75 -2.72
N ALA A 51 21.63 -1.93 -2.83
CA ALA A 51 21.56 -0.51 -2.44
C ALA A 51 20.49 0.29 -3.22
N ASP A 52 20.09 -0.18 -4.39
CA ASP A 52 19.23 0.52 -5.36
C ASP A 52 17.99 -0.28 -5.79
N ARG A 53 17.89 -1.57 -5.45
CA ARG A 53 16.83 -2.46 -5.95
C ARG A 53 16.41 -3.48 -4.90
N LEU A 54 15.12 -3.80 -4.91
CA LEU A 54 14.57 -4.96 -4.22
C LEU A 54 14.10 -5.95 -5.29
N ASP A 55 14.73 -7.13 -5.31
CA ASP A 55 14.31 -8.26 -6.13
C ASP A 55 13.62 -9.30 -5.24
N TRP A 56 12.68 -10.04 -5.82
CA TRP A 56 12.02 -11.17 -5.18
C TRP A 56 11.72 -12.25 -6.21
N ASN A 57 11.63 -13.48 -5.73
CA ASN A 57 11.20 -14.61 -6.54
C ASN A 57 9.68 -14.48 -6.81
N PRO A 58 9.25 -14.38 -8.09
CA PRO A 58 7.84 -14.28 -8.42
C PRO A 58 7.08 -15.61 -8.21
N VAL A 59 7.79 -16.72 -8.04
CA VAL A 59 7.18 -18.03 -7.75
C VAL A 59 6.58 -17.98 -6.35
N GLY A 60 5.26 -18.11 -6.27
CA GLY A 60 4.53 -18.02 -5.01
C GLY A 60 4.12 -16.61 -4.60
N ASN A 61 4.22 -15.60 -5.49
CA ASN A 61 3.67 -14.24 -5.33
C ASN A 61 2.12 -14.24 -5.36
N GLU A 62 1.53 -15.12 -4.56
CA GLU A 62 0.09 -15.23 -4.38
C GLU A 62 -0.37 -14.00 -3.57
N PRO A 63 -1.49 -13.38 -3.96
CA PRO A 63 -2.10 -12.31 -3.17
C PRO A 63 -2.34 -12.79 -1.73
N VAL A 64 -1.88 -12.00 -0.75
CA VAL A 64 -2.10 -12.28 0.67
C VAL A 64 -3.25 -11.40 1.15
N GLU A 65 -4.12 -11.96 1.97
CA GLU A 65 -5.20 -11.19 2.58
C GLU A 65 -4.63 -10.14 3.55
N ILE A 66 -4.82 -8.86 3.21
CA ILE A 66 -4.53 -7.71 4.05
C ILE A 66 -5.83 -7.14 4.60
N ARG A 67 -5.89 -6.93 5.92
CA ARG A 67 -7.05 -6.36 6.59
C ARG A 67 -7.01 -4.83 6.57
N VAL A 68 -7.43 -4.28 5.44
CA VAL A 68 -7.71 -2.85 5.33
C VAL A 68 -9.07 -2.57 5.97
N GLY A 69 -9.07 -2.04 7.19
CA GLY A 69 -10.30 -1.62 7.87
C GLY A 69 -10.96 -0.40 7.20
N PRO A 70 -12.24 -0.10 7.50
CA PRO A 70 -12.97 1.00 6.85
C PRO A 70 -12.26 2.36 6.98
N ARG A 71 -11.64 2.63 8.14
CA ARG A 71 -10.92 3.88 8.36
C ARG A 71 -9.61 3.95 7.58
N ALA A 72 -8.86 2.85 7.54
CA ALA A 72 -7.64 2.75 6.74
C ALA A 72 -7.94 2.92 5.24
N HIS A 73 -9.06 2.36 4.79
CA HIS A 73 -9.53 2.51 3.42
C HIS A 73 -9.79 3.98 3.06
N VAL A 74 -10.55 4.70 3.90
CA VAL A 74 -10.82 6.15 3.71
C VAL A 74 -9.53 6.97 3.73
N ILE A 75 -8.60 6.69 4.65
CA ILE A 75 -7.30 7.39 4.70
C ILE A 75 -6.55 7.22 3.38
N MET A 76 -6.48 6.01 2.83
CA MET A 76 -5.81 5.76 1.56
C MET A 76 -6.54 6.40 0.38
N GLN A 77 -7.88 6.41 0.38
CA GLN A 77 -8.66 7.14 -0.61
C GLN A 77 -8.34 8.64 -0.59
N ASP A 78 -8.31 9.26 0.59
CA ASP A 78 -7.99 10.68 0.75
C ASP A 78 -6.58 11.01 0.22
N VAL A 79 -5.59 10.15 0.50
CA VAL A 79 -4.23 10.28 -0.05
C VAL A 79 -4.24 10.22 -1.58
N LEU A 80 -4.86 9.19 -2.15
CA LEU A 80 -4.90 8.97 -3.60
C LEU A 80 -5.67 10.08 -4.33
N ARG A 81 -6.78 10.56 -3.77
CA ARG A 81 -7.54 11.71 -4.29
C ARG A 81 -6.71 12.99 -4.25
N LYS A 82 -6.05 13.28 -3.12
CA LYS A 82 -5.16 14.44 -3.01
C LYS A 82 -4.03 14.40 -4.02
N MET A 83 -3.41 13.23 -4.24
CA MET A 83 -2.38 13.07 -5.27
C MET A 83 -2.91 13.32 -6.69
N ALA A 84 -4.15 12.92 -6.98
CA ALA A 84 -4.80 13.20 -8.25
C ALA A 84 -5.08 14.71 -8.42
N GLU A 85 -5.64 15.35 -7.39
CA GLU A 85 -5.89 16.80 -7.34
C GLU A 85 -4.60 17.61 -7.53
N ASP A 86 -3.53 17.21 -6.85
CA ASP A 86 -2.20 17.83 -6.92
C ASP A 86 -1.43 17.48 -8.21
N LYS A 87 -1.99 16.62 -9.08
CA LYS A 87 -1.37 16.12 -10.32
C LYS A 87 -0.03 15.41 -10.09
N THR A 88 0.11 14.76 -8.93
CA THR A 88 1.30 13.98 -8.54
C THR A 88 1.09 12.47 -8.64
N LEU A 89 -0.13 12.01 -8.95
CA LEU A 89 -0.45 10.61 -9.18
C LEU A 89 0.33 10.07 -10.40
N LYS A 90 1.05 8.97 -10.20
CA LYS A 90 1.86 8.33 -11.25
C LYS A 90 1.09 7.22 -11.95
N ARG A 91 1.54 6.85 -13.16
CA ARG A 91 0.89 5.82 -14.00
C ARG A 91 0.81 4.45 -13.30
N ASP A 92 1.84 4.06 -12.57
CA ASP A 92 1.92 2.83 -11.78
C ASP A 92 0.99 2.82 -10.56
N GLN A 93 0.46 3.98 -10.17
CA GLN A 93 -0.46 4.14 -9.04
C GLN A 93 -1.93 4.18 -9.47
N VAL A 94 -2.24 4.23 -10.77
CA VAL A 94 -3.62 4.22 -11.29
C VAL A 94 -4.37 2.95 -10.84
N GLN A 95 -3.71 1.78 -10.94
CA GLN A 95 -4.28 0.53 -10.45
C GLN A 95 -4.60 0.53 -8.94
N LEU A 96 -3.91 1.33 -8.14
CA LEU A 96 -4.22 1.50 -6.71
C LEU A 96 -5.43 2.41 -6.53
N TYR A 97 -5.57 3.44 -7.36
CA TYR A 97 -6.73 4.31 -7.40
C TYR A 97 -8.02 3.51 -7.65
N ASP A 98 -8.00 2.62 -8.64
CA ASP A 98 -9.12 1.73 -8.97
C ASP A 98 -9.39 0.72 -7.83
N LEU A 99 -8.31 0.15 -7.25
CA LEU A 99 -8.40 -0.82 -6.16
C LEU A 99 -9.08 -0.27 -4.90
N PHE A 100 -8.88 1.02 -4.61
CA PHE A 100 -9.53 1.71 -3.50
C PHE A 100 -10.89 2.32 -3.89
N GLY A 101 -11.39 2.05 -5.10
CA GLY A 101 -12.67 2.58 -5.57
C GLY A 101 -12.72 4.10 -5.49
N CYS A 102 -11.61 4.76 -5.85
CA CYS A 102 -11.53 6.23 -5.86
C CYS A 102 -12.25 6.86 -7.05
N ASP A 103 -12.95 6.07 -7.87
CA ASP A 103 -13.77 6.56 -8.98
C ASP A 103 -14.62 7.76 -8.53
N GLU A 104 -14.62 8.79 -9.38
CA GLU A 104 -15.54 9.92 -9.23
C GLU A 104 -16.96 9.33 -9.23
N ASP A 105 -17.65 9.42 -8.08
CA ASP A 105 -19.09 9.18 -8.03
C ASP A 105 -19.74 9.96 -9.19
N GLU A 106 -20.52 9.25 -10.02
CA GLU A 106 -21.48 9.84 -10.97
C GLU A 106 -22.35 10.93 -10.33
#